data_AF-A0A533RVB3-F1
#
_entry.id   AF-A0A533RVB3-F1
#
_cell.length_a   1.000
_cell.length_b   1.000
_cell.length_c   1.000
_cell.angle_alpha   90.00
_cell.angle_beta   90.00
_cell.angle_gamma   90.00
#
_symmetry.space_group_name_H-M   'P 1'
#
loop_
_entity.id
_entity.type
_entity.pdbx_description
1 polymer ?
#
loop_
_entity_poly.entity_id
_entity_poly.type
_entity_poly.pdbx_seq_one_letter_code
_entity_poly.pdbx_strand_id
1 'polypeptide(L)'
;LNAFFENVPSGLGSSGKLRLNVQELDRAVTEGVGWAIDKGYGLAEDAEHCEESGAMPNADPSKVSSTAKSRGAPQLGSLGSGNHFLEIDLVDKIIDEASAKAYGITHPGQVVVFVHTGSRGYGHQICSDYLQVMERAVRRYNIDLPDRELACAPADSPEARDYFAAMACAVNFAFLNRQLVAHWVRESFERIFRTSSDKLGLDILYDVCHNIAKVEEHSVDGVRKEVVVHRKGATRAFPPGNALVPKDYIGIGQPVLIPGSMGSSSWVLRGTEEAMSLSFGSTAHGAGRFMSRTAAIKKFWGSDVKKKLEGRGILVKAANIKVISEEAPDRPAAPRSRHAR
;
A
#
# COMPACT_ATOMS: atom_id res chain seq x y z
N LEU A 1 -7.97 20.32 -4.54
CA LEU A 1 -6.73 20.12 -3.74
C LEU A 1 -6.86 20.55 -2.28
N ASN A 2 -7.31 21.77 -1.96
CA ASN A 2 -7.43 22.23 -0.55
C ASN A 2 -8.31 21.32 0.31
N ALA A 3 -9.51 20.97 -0.17
CA ALA A 3 -10.42 20.10 0.58
C ALA A 3 -9.79 18.75 0.93
N PHE A 4 -9.09 18.09 -0.01
CA PHE A 4 -8.38 16.83 0.26
C PHE A 4 -7.30 17.00 1.33
N PHE A 5 -6.50 18.06 1.23
CA PHE A 5 -5.40 18.31 2.17
C PHE A 5 -5.90 18.65 3.58
N GLU A 6 -7.06 19.30 3.69
CA GLU A 6 -7.77 19.52 4.96
C GLU A 6 -8.37 18.22 5.51
N ASN A 7 -8.99 17.42 4.64
CA ASN A 7 -9.78 16.26 5.05
C ASN A 7 -8.95 15.00 5.30
N VAL A 8 -7.76 14.90 4.71
CA VAL A 8 -6.87 13.74 4.83
C VAL A 8 -5.59 14.16 5.57
N PRO A 9 -5.45 13.80 6.87
CA PRO A 9 -4.27 14.16 7.66
C PRO A 9 -2.97 13.61 7.04
N SER A 10 -1.96 14.47 6.93
CA SER A 10 -0.65 14.13 6.39
C SER A 10 0.49 14.81 7.16
N GLY A 11 1.71 14.32 6.98
CA GLY A 11 2.92 14.80 7.67
C GLY A 11 3.40 13.88 8.79
N LEU A 12 4.67 14.06 9.17
CA LEU A 12 5.27 13.34 10.29
C LEU A 12 4.61 13.77 11.61
N GLY A 13 4.16 12.81 12.41
CA GLY A 13 3.49 13.08 13.69
C GLY A 13 2.03 13.56 13.55
N SER A 14 1.49 13.60 12.33
CA SER A 14 0.08 13.90 12.11
C SER A 14 -0.80 12.81 12.74
N SER A 15 -1.87 13.25 13.40
CA SER A 15 -2.87 12.36 14.00
C SER A 15 -4.07 12.25 13.08
N GLY A 16 -4.62 11.05 12.96
CA GLY A 16 -5.89 10.83 12.30
C GLY A 16 -7.05 11.50 13.01
N LYS A 17 -8.23 11.47 12.40
CA LYS A 17 -9.45 12.06 12.99
C LYS A 17 -10.05 11.22 14.11
N LEU A 18 -9.78 9.91 14.11
CA LEU A 18 -10.32 8.98 15.09
C LEU A 18 -9.50 8.97 16.38
N ARG A 19 -10.18 8.68 17.49
CA ARG A 19 -9.57 8.47 18.80
C ARG A 19 -10.05 7.12 19.31
N LEU A 20 -9.21 6.11 19.11
CA LEU A 20 -9.48 4.75 19.58
C LEU A 20 -8.73 4.51 20.88
N ASN A 21 -9.39 3.86 21.83
CA ASN A 21 -8.69 3.23 22.92
C ASN A 21 -8.01 1.91 22.45
N VAL A 22 -7.24 1.28 23.33
CA VAL A 22 -6.48 0.06 23.00
C VAL A 22 -7.41 -1.09 22.59
N GLN A 23 -8.53 -1.28 23.30
CA GLN A 23 -9.48 -2.36 23.02
C GLN A 23 -10.16 -2.17 21.67
N GLU A 24 -10.53 -0.92 21.33
CA GLU A 24 -11.11 -0.61 20.02
C GLU A 24 -10.10 -0.76 18.89
N LEU A 25 -8.83 -0.40 19.13
CA LEU A 25 -7.77 -0.63 18.15
C LEU A 25 -7.56 -2.13 17.91
N ASP A 26 -7.51 -2.92 18.98
CA ASP A 26 -7.34 -4.38 18.90
C ASP A 26 -8.48 -5.01 18.11
N ARG A 27 -9.72 -4.58 18.37
CA ARG A 27 -10.88 -4.99 17.58
C ARG A 27 -10.73 -4.59 16.11
N ALA A 28 -10.38 -3.33 15.85
CA ALA A 28 -10.23 -2.81 14.49
C ALA A 28 -9.20 -3.63 13.70
N VAL A 29 -7.99 -3.83 14.22
CA VAL A 29 -6.95 -4.59 13.49
C VAL A 29 -7.25 -6.09 13.37
N THR A 30 -8.20 -6.61 14.13
CA THR A 30 -8.67 -8.00 13.98
C THR A 30 -9.71 -8.09 12.86
N GLU A 31 -10.64 -7.14 12.80
CA GLU A 31 -11.74 -7.10 11.84
C GLU A 31 -11.37 -6.47 10.48
N GLY A 32 -10.26 -5.72 10.42
CA GLY A 32 -9.77 -5.07 9.20
C GLY A 32 -10.81 -4.12 8.60
N VAL A 33 -10.91 -4.05 7.27
CA VAL A 33 -11.83 -3.15 6.55
C VAL A 33 -13.29 -3.27 7.00
N GLY A 34 -13.73 -4.47 7.40
CA GLY A 34 -15.09 -4.69 7.91
C GLY A 34 -15.44 -3.79 9.11
N TRP A 35 -14.49 -3.57 10.03
CA TRP A 35 -14.69 -2.65 11.15
C TRP A 35 -14.95 -1.21 10.70
N ALA A 36 -14.25 -0.76 9.66
CA ALA A 36 -14.42 0.59 9.12
C ALA A 36 -15.80 0.73 8.47
N ILE A 37 -16.24 -0.26 7.69
CA ILE A 37 -17.56 -0.30 7.06
C ILE A 37 -18.67 -0.28 8.12
N ASP A 38 -18.57 -1.11 9.16
CA ASP A 38 -19.53 -1.16 10.28
C ASP A 38 -19.66 0.19 11.02
N LYS A 39 -18.59 0.99 11.00
CA LYS A 39 -18.56 2.34 11.58
C LYS A 39 -19.00 3.44 10.60
N GLY A 40 -19.40 3.08 9.38
CA GLY A 40 -19.85 4.01 8.33
C GLY A 40 -18.72 4.59 7.47
N TYR A 41 -17.51 4.05 7.56
CA TYR A 41 -16.35 4.51 6.80
C TYR A 41 -16.11 3.66 5.54
N GLY A 42 -17.09 3.59 4.65
CA GLY A 42 -16.97 2.82 3.42
C GLY A 42 -18.31 2.35 2.86
N LEU A 43 -18.22 1.63 1.74
CA LEU A 43 -19.30 0.86 1.14
C LEU A 43 -19.10 -0.62 1.45
N ALA A 44 -20.18 -1.40 1.44
CA ALA A 44 -20.10 -2.83 1.73
C ALA A 44 -19.15 -3.60 0.78
N GLU A 45 -19.13 -3.19 -0.49
CA GLU A 45 -18.31 -3.78 -1.56
C GLU A 45 -16.82 -3.37 -1.53
N ASP A 46 -16.44 -2.37 -0.73
CA ASP A 46 -15.04 -1.92 -0.65
C ASP A 46 -14.09 -3.06 -0.23
N ALA A 47 -14.54 -3.88 0.72
CA ALA A 47 -13.78 -5.03 1.20
C ALA A 47 -13.53 -6.06 0.09
N GLU A 48 -14.46 -6.25 -0.84
CA GLU A 48 -14.34 -7.24 -1.93
C GLU A 48 -13.23 -6.89 -2.93
N HIS A 49 -12.92 -5.60 -3.04
CA HIS A 49 -11.84 -5.07 -3.88
C HIS A 49 -10.53 -4.85 -3.11
N CYS A 50 -10.39 -5.43 -1.92
CA CYS A 50 -9.14 -5.42 -1.17
C CYS A 50 -8.48 -6.79 -1.25
N GLU A 51 -7.15 -6.81 -1.36
CA GLU A 51 -6.36 -8.01 -1.11
C GLU A 51 -6.69 -8.58 0.28
N GLU A 52 -6.83 -9.91 0.41
CA GLU A 52 -7.34 -10.58 1.63
C GLU A 52 -8.72 -10.08 2.09
N SER A 53 -9.53 -9.54 1.18
CA SER A 53 -10.79 -8.87 1.51
C SER A 53 -10.64 -7.79 2.61
N GLY A 54 -9.46 -7.17 2.69
CA GLY A 54 -9.15 -6.11 3.65
C GLY A 54 -8.83 -6.59 5.08
N ALA A 55 -8.67 -7.91 5.30
CA ALA A 55 -8.28 -8.46 6.59
C ALA A 55 -7.49 -9.78 6.42
N MET A 56 -6.21 -9.77 6.76
CA MET A 56 -5.45 -11.00 6.95
C MET A 56 -6.05 -11.84 8.08
N PRO A 57 -6.21 -13.16 7.87
CA PRO A 57 -6.58 -14.06 8.94
C PRO A 57 -5.45 -14.16 9.98
N ASN A 58 -5.80 -14.54 11.21
CA ASN A 58 -4.87 -14.81 12.31
C ASN A 58 -4.12 -13.58 12.87
N ALA A 59 -4.64 -12.37 12.65
CA ALA A 59 -4.19 -11.20 13.40
C ALA A 59 -4.42 -11.40 14.90
N ASP A 60 -3.35 -11.30 15.70
CA ASP A 60 -3.41 -11.44 17.17
C ASP A 60 -2.84 -10.18 17.85
N PRO A 61 -3.71 -9.28 18.34
CA PRO A 61 -3.28 -8.07 19.03
C PRO A 61 -2.54 -8.33 20.35
N SER A 62 -2.59 -9.54 20.93
CA SER A 62 -1.81 -9.90 22.12
C SER A 62 -0.31 -10.02 21.81
N LYS A 63 0.04 -10.24 20.54
CA LYS A 63 1.42 -10.32 20.02
C LYS A 63 2.01 -8.96 19.65
N VAL A 64 1.25 -7.88 19.86
CA VAL A 64 1.65 -6.51 19.55
C VAL A 64 1.96 -5.74 20.84
N SER A 65 3.13 -5.11 20.88
CA SER A 65 3.58 -4.34 22.05
C SER A 65 2.69 -3.13 22.34
N SER A 66 2.60 -2.74 23.62
CA SER A 66 1.91 -1.51 24.02
C SER A 66 2.50 -0.27 23.35
N THR A 67 3.81 -0.26 23.09
CA THR A 67 4.49 0.81 22.36
C THR A 67 3.97 0.92 20.92
N ALA A 68 3.80 -0.20 20.21
CA ALA A 68 3.25 -0.19 18.86
C ALA A 68 1.81 0.34 18.85
N LYS A 69 0.98 -0.11 19.79
CA LYS A 69 -0.41 0.37 19.95
C LYS A 69 -0.47 1.87 20.22
N SER A 70 0.31 2.37 21.19
CA SER A 70 0.35 3.80 21.55
C SER A 70 0.87 4.68 20.42
N ARG A 71 1.81 4.19 19.59
CA ARG A 71 2.30 4.92 18.42
C ARG A 71 1.29 4.90 17.26
N GLY A 72 0.59 3.78 17.08
CA GLY A 72 -0.32 3.54 15.96
C GLY A 72 -1.69 4.17 16.13
N ALA A 73 -2.33 4.00 17.29
CA ALA A 73 -3.69 4.47 17.58
C ALA A 73 -3.95 5.92 17.13
N PRO A 74 -3.11 6.92 17.49
CA PRO A 74 -3.37 8.30 17.09
C PRO A 74 -3.17 8.55 15.58
N GLN A 75 -2.50 7.66 14.86
CA GLN A 75 -2.13 7.84 13.45
C GLN A 75 -3.11 7.17 12.48
N LEU A 76 -4.07 6.37 12.97
CA LEU A 76 -5.03 5.66 12.13
C LEU A 76 -5.90 6.65 11.34
N GLY A 77 -5.95 6.48 10.03
CA GLY A 77 -6.53 7.45 9.11
C GLY A 77 -5.59 8.64 8.86
N SER A 78 -4.37 8.37 8.44
CA SER A 78 -3.44 9.40 7.98
C SER A 78 -2.55 8.88 6.84
N LEU A 79 -2.10 9.79 5.98
CA LEU A 79 -1.10 9.46 4.94
C LEU A 79 0.28 9.26 5.57
N GLY A 80 0.71 10.22 6.38
CA GLY A 80 2.06 10.26 6.91
C GLY A 80 3.07 11.03 6.09
N SER A 81 4.29 10.51 6.00
CA SER A 81 5.45 11.15 5.37
C SER A 81 6.27 10.13 4.57
N GLY A 82 7.33 10.59 3.91
CA GLY A 82 8.10 9.78 2.96
C GLY A 82 7.40 9.72 1.62
N ASN A 83 7.45 8.55 0.97
CA ASN A 83 6.84 8.31 -0.34
C ASN A 83 5.32 8.08 -0.26
N HIS A 84 4.66 8.47 0.83
CA HIS A 84 3.23 8.35 1.02
C HIS A 84 2.50 9.57 0.46
N PHE A 85 1.45 9.35 -0.33
CA PHE A 85 0.73 10.40 -1.03
C PHE A 85 -0.73 10.03 -1.31
N LEU A 86 -1.48 11.05 -1.70
CA LEU A 86 -2.77 10.95 -2.36
C LEU A 86 -2.63 11.72 -3.67
N GLU A 87 -2.87 11.06 -4.79
CA GLU A 87 -2.74 11.62 -6.13
C GLU A 87 -4.09 11.53 -6.85
N ILE A 88 -4.45 12.57 -7.60
CA ILE A 88 -5.63 12.59 -8.46
C ILE A 88 -5.10 12.64 -9.88
N ASP A 89 -5.27 11.54 -10.59
CA ASP A 89 -4.68 11.30 -11.89
C ASP A 89 -5.73 11.28 -12.99
N LEU A 90 -5.25 11.46 -14.23
CA LEU A 90 -6.02 11.20 -15.43
C LEU A 90 -5.46 9.96 -16.12
N VAL A 91 -6.34 9.08 -16.56
CA VAL A 91 -5.97 7.95 -17.41
C VAL A 91 -5.46 8.51 -18.75
N ASP A 92 -4.16 8.46 -19.00
CA ASP A 92 -3.58 8.98 -20.24
C ASP A 92 -3.73 8.00 -21.41
N LYS A 93 -3.51 6.69 -21.15
CA LYS A 93 -3.51 5.66 -22.18
C LYS A 93 -4.08 4.35 -21.65
N ILE A 94 -4.87 3.69 -22.49
CA ILE A 94 -5.32 2.31 -22.30
C ILE A 94 -4.60 1.43 -23.32
N ILE A 95 -3.97 0.35 -22.86
CA ILE A 95 -3.24 -0.61 -23.71
C ILE A 95 -4.05 -1.89 -23.90
N ASP A 96 -4.66 -2.38 -22.82
CA ASP A 96 -5.53 -3.56 -22.80
C ASP A 96 -6.95 -3.09 -22.43
N GLU A 97 -7.79 -2.89 -23.45
CA GLU A 97 -9.15 -2.37 -23.29
C GLU A 97 -10.06 -3.32 -22.51
N ALA A 98 -9.89 -4.63 -22.69
CA ALA A 98 -10.72 -5.62 -22.01
C ALA A 98 -10.46 -5.60 -20.51
N SER A 99 -9.17 -5.60 -20.13
CA SER A 99 -8.77 -5.54 -18.73
C SER A 99 -9.10 -4.21 -18.09
N ALA A 100 -8.84 -3.09 -18.79
CA ALA A 100 -9.18 -1.76 -18.30
C ALA A 100 -10.69 -1.62 -18.03
N LYS A 101 -11.53 -2.05 -18.98
CA LYS A 101 -12.98 -2.02 -18.82
C LYS A 101 -13.46 -2.86 -17.65
N ALA A 102 -12.88 -4.06 -17.45
CA ALA A 102 -13.21 -4.91 -16.31
C ALA A 102 -12.85 -4.23 -14.98
N TYR A 103 -11.77 -3.47 -14.92
CA TYR A 103 -11.36 -2.69 -13.74
C TYR A 103 -12.03 -1.32 -13.62
N GLY A 104 -13.10 -1.05 -14.40
CA GLY A 104 -13.83 0.21 -14.36
C GLY A 104 -13.11 1.39 -15.03
N ILE A 105 -12.01 1.17 -15.75
CA ILE A 105 -11.30 2.18 -16.55
C ILE A 105 -11.79 2.11 -17.99
N THR A 106 -12.58 3.08 -18.42
CA THR A 106 -13.36 2.98 -19.67
C THR A 106 -12.86 3.87 -20.80
N HIS A 107 -12.13 4.94 -20.48
CA HIS A 107 -11.65 5.89 -21.51
C HIS A 107 -10.43 6.69 -21.01
N PRO A 108 -9.54 7.14 -21.93
CA PRO A 108 -8.57 8.17 -21.62
C PRO A 108 -9.25 9.47 -21.15
N GLY A 109 -8.67 10.13 -20.15
CA GLY A 109 -9.23 11.31 -19.49
C GLY A 109 -10.11 11.00 -18.27
N GLN A 110 -10.41 9.72 -18.00
CA GLN A 110 -11.08 9.33 -16.76
C GLN A 110 -10.22 9.72 -15.54
N VAL A 111 -10.86 10.33 -14.54
CA VAL A 111 -10.19 10.71 -13.28
C VAL A 111 -10.13 9.50 -12.35
N VAL A 112 -8.96 9.24 -11.78
CA VAL A 112 -8.75 8.20 -10.77
C VAL A 112 -8.01 8.77 -9.57
N VAL A 113 -8.10 8.12 -8.43
CA VAL A 113 -7.40 8.53 -7.21
C VAL A 113 -6.50 7.41 -6.73
N PHE A 114 -5.23 7.73 -6.52
CA PHE A 114 -4.25 6.81 -5.98
C PHE A 114 -3.96 7.16 -4.52
N VAL A 115 -4.10 6.18 -3.62
CA VAL A 115 -3.76 6.34 -2.20
C VAL A 115 -2.58 5.44 -1.87
N HIS A 116 -1.45 6.04 -1.53
CA HIS A 116 -0.25 5.30 -1.14
C HIS A 116 0.10 5.58 0.32
N THR A 117 -0.21 4.63 1.20
CA THR A 117 0.16 4.65 2.62
C THR A 117 0.14 3.23 3.20
N GLY A 118 0.61 3.08 4.43
CA GLY A 118 0.75 1.79 5.10
C GLY A 118 0.37 1.83 6.58
N SER A 119 0.98 0.93 7.34
CA SER A 119 0.70 0.69 8.77
C SER A 119 1.17 1.78 9.73
N ARG A 120 1.62 2.92 9.20
CA ARG A 120 2.15 4.06 9.98
C ARG A 120 3.20 3.61 11.02
N GLY A 121 3.26 4.27 12.18
CA GLY A 121 4.14 3.90 13.28
C GLY A 121 3.84 2.54 13.92
N TYR A 122 2.63 2.00 13.73
CA TYR A 122 2.20 0.71 14.30
C TYR A 122 3.05 -0.44 13.77
N GLY A 123 3.04 -0.65 12.45
CA GLY A 123 3.84 -1.72 11.83
C GLY A 123 5.34 -1.47 11.87
N HIS A 124 5.79 -0.21 11.85
CA HIS A 124 7.21 0.10 12.06
C HIS A 124 7.67 -0.39 13.44
N GLN A 125 6.90 -0.13 14.50
CA GLN A 125 7.27 -0.57 15.84
C GLN A 125 7.23 -2.09 15.95
N ILE A 126 6.21 -2.76 15.39
CA ILE A 126 6.15 -4.23 15.35
C ILE A 126 7.40 -4.81 14.68
N CYS A 127 7.82 -4.27 13.53
CA CYS A 127 9.05 -4.69 12.87
C CYS A 127 10.28 -4.50 13.79
N SER A 128 10.41 -3.33 14.43
CA SER A 128 11.51 -3.08 15.37
C SER A 128 11.53 -4.04 16.56
N ASP A 129 10.37 -4.36 17.12
CA ASP A 129 10.24 -5.28 18.26
C ASP A 129 10.66 -6.70 17.86
N TYR A 130 10.15 -7.19 16.72
CA TYR A 130 10.44 -8.55 16.27
C TYR A 130 11.84 -8.71 15.68
N LEU A 131 12.49 -7.66 15.16
CA LEU A 131 13.91 -7.74 14.80
C LEU A 131 14.77 -8.14 16.00
N GLN A 132 14.49 -7.61 17.20
CA GLN A 132 15.21 -8.00 18.42
C GLN A 132 14.93 -9.46 18.83
N VAL A 133 13.70 -9.93 18.58
CA VAL A 133 13.32 -11.33 18.81
C VAL A 133 14.09 -12.25 17.84
N MET A 134 14.11 -11.89 16.54
CA MET A 134 14.80 -12.66 15.51
C MET A 134 16.32 -12.69 15.74
N GLU A 135 16.95 -11.58 16.16
CA GLU A 135 18.38 -11.57 16.52
C GLU A 135 18.72 -12.58 17.63
N ARG A 136 17.82 -12.81 18.58
CA ARG A 136 18.00 -13.84 19.62
C ARG A 136 17.70 -15.24 19.08
N ALA A 137 16.71 -15.37 18.21
CA ALA A 137 16.36 -16.63 17.55
C ALA A 137 17.51 -17.17 16.70
N VAL A 138 18.20 -16.30 15.94
CA VAL A 138 19.40 -16.64 15.16
C VAL A 138 20.44 -17.36 16.02
N ARG A 139 20.71 -16.85 17.23
CA ARG A 139 21.65 -17.48 18.17
C ARG A 139 21.12 -18.80 18.73
N ARG A 140 19.83 -18.84 19.08
CA ARG A 140 19.15 -20.02 19.64
C ARG A 140 19.15 -21.20 18.66
N TYR A 141 18.88 -20.93 17.40
CA TYR A 141 18.76 -21.95 16.35
C TYR A 141 20.08 -22.14 15.57
N ASN A 142 21.16 -21.47 15.99
CA ASN A 142 22.48 -21.54 15.36
C ASN A 142 22.44 -21.29 13.84
N ILE A 143 21.70 -20.25 13.43
CA ILE A 143 21.56 -19.86 12.02
C ILE A 143 22.78 -19.03 11.63
N ASP A 144 23.52 -19.49 10.61
CA ASP A 144 24.60 -18.72 10.01
C ASP A 144 24.01 -17.68 9.05
N LEU A 145 24.35 -16.41 9.26
CA LEU A 145 23.82 -15.30 8.48
C LEU A 145 24.93 -14.61 7.70
N PRO A 146 24.73 -14.37 6.38
CA PRO A 146 25.69 -13.61 5.60
C PRO A 146 25.70 -12.12 5.98
N ASP A 147 24.63 -11.62 6.59
CA ASP A 147 24.52 -10.25 7.11
C ASP A 147 23.62 -10.24 8.37
N ARG A 148 23.96 -9.43 9.36
CA ARG A 148 23.17 -9.28 10.59
C ARG A 148 21.76 -8.75 10.33
N GLU A 149 21.57 -7.91 9.32
CA GLU A 149 20.27 -7.35 8.95
C GLU A 149 19.30 -8.40 8.38
N LEU A 150 19.78 -9.61 8.11
CA LEU A 150 18.98 -10.77 7.67
C LEU A 150 18.51 -11.64 8.84
N ALA A 151 18.39 -11.07 10.04
CA ALA A 151 17.90 -11.75 11.22
C ALA A 151 16.55 -12.46 10.95
N CYS A 152 16.50 -13.76 11.24
CA CYS A 152 15.35 -14.62 10.92
C CYS A 152 15.17 -15.73 11.96
N ALA A 153 14.07 -16.49 11.83
CA ALA A 153 13.79 -17.70 12.58
C ALA A 153 13.17 -18.76 11.64
N PRO A 154 13.22 -20.05 12.00
CA PRO A 154 12.48 -21.09 11.28
C PRO A 154 10.98 -20.75 11.21
N ALA A 155 10.35 -20.95 10.06
CA ALA A 155 8.98 -20.48 9.81
C ALA A 155 7.94 -21.10 10.77
N ASP A 156 8.21 -22.29 11.30
CA ASP A 156 7.37 -23.02 12.24
C ASP A 156 7.72 -22.73 13.71
N SER A 157 8.71 -21.87 13.99
CA SER A 157 9.13 -21.54 15.35
C SER A 157 8.11 -20.67 16.09
N PRO A 158 8.08 -20.67 17.43
CA PRO A 158 7.23 -19.78 18.20
C PRO A 158 7.44 -18.29 17.86
N GLU A 159 8.70 -17.88 17.65
CA GLU A 159 9.05 -16.51 17.28
C GLU A 159 8.47 -16.09 15.92
N ALA A 160 8.55 -16.98 14.94
CA ALA A 160 7.98 -16.74 13.62
C ALA A 160 6.46 -16.67 13.67
N ARG A 161 5.78 -17.60 14.35
CA ARG A 161 4.32 -17.61 14.51
C ARG A 161 3.81 -16.33 15.18
N ASP A 162 4.46 -15.91 16.26
CA ASP A 162 4.11 -14.68 16.97
C ASP A 162 4.32 -13.44 16.07
N TYR A 163 5.42 -13.40 15.31
CA TYR A 163 5.67 -12.34 14.33
C TYR A 163 4.61 -12.31 13.23
N PHE A 164 4.24 -13.45 12.67
CA PHE A 164 3.21 -13.54 11.64
C PHE A 164 1.87 -12.97 12.11
N ALA A 165 1.46 -13.33 13.33
CA ALA A 165 0.22 -12.83 13.90
C ALA A 165 0.26 -11.32 14.16
N ALA A 166 1.40 -10.79 14.65
CA ALA A 166 1.60 -9.36 14.84
C ALA A 166 1.69 -8.59 13.50
N MET A 167 2.36 -9.17 12.49
CA MET A 167 2.45 -8.61 11.14
C MET A 167 1.06 -8.56 10.49
N ALA A 168 0.22 -9.59 10.67
CA ALA A 168 -1.16 -9.57 10.21
C ALA A 168 -1.94 -8.40 10.82
N CYS A 169 -1.77 -8.09 12.12
CA CYS A 169 -2.32 -6.85 12.71
C CYS A 169 -1.80 -5.58 12.01
N ALA A 170 -0.52 -5.52 11.66
CA ALA A 170 0.06 -4.37 10.96
C ALA A 170 -0.50 -4.21 9.54
N VAL A 171 -0.71 -5.31 8.83
CA VAL A 171 -1.33 -5.34 7.50
C VAL A 171 -2.80 -4.90 7.59
N ASN A 172 -3.56 -5.40 8.56
CA ASN A 172 -4.95 -5.02 8.78
C ASN A 172 -5.07 -3.54 9.16
N PHE A 173 -4.15 -3.03 9.99
CA PHE A 173 -4.04 -1.60 10.25
C PHE A 173 -3.82 -0.81 8.96
N ALA A 174 -2.99 -1.30 8.04
CA ALA A 174 -2.71 -0.62 6.77
C ALA A 174 -3.94 -0.59 5.85
N PHE A 175 -4.68 -1.70 5.72
CA PHE A 175 -5.95 -1.75 4.99
C PHE A 175 -6.97 -0.78 5.59
N LEU A 176 -7.19 -0.84 6.90
CA LEU A 176 -8.03 0.10 7.63
C LEU A 176 -7.64 1.56 7.38
N ASN A 177 -6.35 1.86 7.44
CA ASN A 177 -5.85 3.21 7.23
C ASN A 177 -6.18 3.71 5.82
N ARG A 178 -6.01 2.87 4.80
CA ARG A 178 -6.36 3.22 3.41
C ARG A 178 -7.87 3.35 3.22
N GLN A 179 -8.66 2.47 3.82
CA GLN A 179 -10.13 2.54 3.81
C GLN A 179 -10.64 3.88 4.39
N LEU A 180 -10.12 4.29 5.55
CA LEU A 180 -10.48 5.58 6.15
C LEU A 180 -10.08 6.77 5.26
N VAL A 181 -8.89 6.70 4.66
CA VAL A 181 -8.44 7.72 3.71
C VAL A 181 -9.36 7.76 2.48
N ALA A 182 -9.74 6.61 1.91
CA ALA A 182 -10.66 6.50 0.77
C ALA A 182 -12.04 7.09 1.10
N HIS A 183 -12.57 6.83 2.30
CA HIS A 183 -13.80 7.46 2.76
C HIS A 183 -13.69 8.99 2.80
N TRP A 184 -12.60 9.56 3.33
CA TRP A 184 -12.42 11.02 3.34
C TRP A 184 -12.06 11.63 1.99
N VAL A 185 -11.52 10.83 1.06
CA VAL A 185 -11.41 11.19 -0.35
C VAL A 185 -12.81 11.38 -0.93
N ARG A 186 -13.71 10.40 -0.73
CA ARG A 186 -15.11 10.48 -1.16
C ARG A 186 -15.79 11.74 -0.61
N GLU A 187 -15.74 11.98 0.70
CA GLU A 187 -16.28 13.20 1.31
C GLU A 187 -15.70 14.49 0.70
N SER A 188 -14.41 14.49 0.35
CA SER A 188 -13.76 15.66 -0.27
C SER A 188 -14.33 15.92 -1.66
N PHE A 189 -14.53 14.88 -2.47
CA PHE A 189 -15.19 14.99 -3.76
C PHE A 189 -16.65 15.45 -3.60
N GLU A 190 -17.40 14.86 -2.67
CA GLU A 190 -18.79 15.24 -2.40
C GLU A 190 -18.92 16.71 -2.02
N ARG A 191 -18.02 17.21 -1.17
CA ARG A 191 -17.96 18.63 -0.80
C ARG A 191 -17.68 19.54 -1.99
N ILE A 192 -16.78 19.13 -2.89
CA ILE A 192 -16.37 19.94 -4.05
C ILE A 192 -17.46 19.96 -5.12
N PHE A 193 -17.98 18.79 -5.48
CA PHE A 193 -18.93 18.61 -6.59
C PHE A 193 -20.39 18.67 -6.17
N ARG A 194 -20.67 18.77 -4.86
CA ARG A 194 -22.02 18.84 -4.27
C ARG A 194 -22.93 17.71 -4.76
N THR A 195 -22.33 16.53 -4.90
CA THR A 195 -22.93 15.31 -5.46
C THR A 195 -22.41 14.13 -4.66
N SER A 196 -23.23 13.11 -4.41
CA SER A 196 -22.79 11.91 -3.68
C SER A 196 -21.67 11.17 -4.40
N SER A 197 -20.80 10.52 -3.64
CA SER A 197 -19.69 9.72 -4.16
C SER A 197 -20.17 8.56 -5.04
N ASP A 198 -21.33 7.97 -4.71
CA ASP A 198 -22.06 7.01 -5.54
C ASP A 198 -22.36 7.55 -6.95
N LYS A 199 -22.93 8.76 -7.06
CA LYS A 199 -23.21 9.40 -8.35
C LYS A 199 -21.94 9.81 -9.11
N LEU A 200 -20.83 9.98 -8.40
CA LEU A 200 -19.52 10.24 -8.98
C LEU A 200 -18.79 8.95 -9.39
N GLY A 201 -19.31 7.77 -9.04
CA GLY A 201 -18.68 6.47 -9.32
C GLY A 201 -17.33 6.31 -8.64
N LEU A 202 -17.21 6.73 -7.36
CA LEU A 202 -15.96 6.64 -6.60
C LEU A 202 -15.79 5.28 -5.92
N ASP A 203 -15.78 4.23 -6.73
CA ASP A 203 -15.61 2.84 -6.30
C ASP A 203 -14.13 2.51 -6.11
N ILE A 204 -13.82 1.54 -5.23
CA ILE A 204 -12.46 1.06 -5.07
C ILE A 204 -12.16 0.09 -6.21
N LEU A 205 -11.22 0.46 -7.10
CA LEU A 205 -10.74 -0.43 -8.15
C LEU A 205 -10.04 -1.64 -7.52
N TYR A 206 -9.00 -1.40 -6.73
CA TYR A 206 -8.33 -2.44 -5.95
C TYR A 206 -7.47 -1.84 -4.82
N ASP A 207 -7.24 -2.60 -3.75
CA ASP A 207 -6.26 -2.28 -2.71
C ASP A 207 -5.27 -3.44 -2.57
N VAL A 208 -3.97 -3.16 -2.66
CA VAL A 208 -2.90 -4.17 -2.64
C VAL A 208 -1.71 -3.78 -1.76
N CYS A 209 -1.16 -4.77 -1.07
CA CYS A 209 0.03 -4.64 -0.24
C CYS A 209 1.32 -4.89 -1.04
N HIS A 210 2.41 -4.27 -0.59
CA HIS A 210 3.74 -4.45 -1.20
C HIS A 210 4.89 -4.66 -0.20
N ASN A 211 4.56 -4.68 1.09
CA ASN A 211 5.46 -5.00 2.20
C ASN A 211 4.72 -5.97 3.12
N ILE A 212 4.85 -7.26 2.87
CA ILE A 212 4.05 -8.31 3.50
C ILE A 212 4.72 -9.67 3.33
N ALA A 213 4.51 -10.58 4.27
CA ALA A 213 4.77 -12.01 4.06
C ALA A 213 3.44 -12.78 4.02
N LYS A 214 3.33 -13.77 3.14
CA LYS A 214 2.12 -14.60 3.01
C LYS A 214 2.47 -16.05 2.88
N VAL A 215 1.63 -16.89 3.48
CA VAL A 215 1.63 -18.33 3.23
C VAL A 215 0.83 -18.57 1.96
N GLU A 216 1.49 -19.09 0.92
CA GLU A 216 0.89 -19.31 -0.40
C GLU A 216 1.33 -20.66 -0.96
N GLU A 217 0.48 -21.29 -1.78
CA GLU A 217 0.86 -22.52 -2.47
C GLU A 217 1.40 -22.25 -3.87
N HIS A 218 2.63 -22.70 -4.12
CA HIS A 218 3.32 -22.53 -5.40
C HIS A 218 3.98 -23.84 -5.87
N SER A 219 4.39 -23.89 -7.14
CA SER A 219 5.21 -25.00 -7.65
C SER A 219 6.68 -24.68 -7.41
N VAL A 220 7.40 -25.58 -6.75
CA VAL A 220 8.85 -25.50 -6.52
C VAL A 220 9.45 -26.82 -6.99
N ASP A 221 10.33 -26.76 -7.99
CA ASP A 221 10.93 -27.93 -8.64
C ASP A 221 9.88 -28.94 -9.15
N GLY A 222 8.76 -28.42 -9.67
CA GLY A 222 7.65 -29.23 -10.19
C GLY A 222 6.70 -29.79 -9.12
N VAL A 223 6.96 -29.54 -7.84
CA VAL A 223 6.12 -30.03 -6.72
C VAL A 223 5.35 -28.88 -6.09
N ARG A 224 4.06 -29.08 -5.81
CA ARG A 224 3.25 -28.12 -5.06
C ARG A 224 3.73 -28.05 -3.60
N LYS A 225 4.08 -26.86 -3.13
CA LYS A 225 4.52 -26.60 -1.76
C LYS A 225 3.83 -25.37 -1.21
N GLU A 226 3.53 -25.41 0.07
CA GLU A 226 3.23 -24.23 0.86
C GLU A 226 4.55 -23.50 1.16
N VAL A 227 4.60 -22.21 0.85
CA VAL A 227 5.79 -21.39 1.05
C VAL A 227 5.42 -20.06 1.69
N VAL A 228 6.34 -19.51 2.48
CA VAL A 228 6.25 -18.13 2.94
C VAL A 228 6.84 -17.21 1.88
N VAL A 229 6.00 -16.52 1.13
CA VAL A 229 6.40 -15.51 0.16
C VAL A 229 6.61 -14.18 0.87
N HIS A 230 7.85 -13.73 0.97
CA HIS A 230 8.21 -12.41 1.48
C HIS A 230 8.24 -11.39 0.34
N ARG A 231 7.39 -10.38 0.40
CA ARG A 231 7.38 -9.26 -0.55
C ARG A 231 7.78 -7.98 0.17
N LYS A 232 8.88 -7.36 -0.26
CA LYS A 232 9.35 -6.05 0.22
C LYS A 232 9.61 -5.15 -0.97
N GLY A 233 8.72 -4.19 -1.21
CA GLY A 233 8.71 -3.39 -2.44
C GLY A 233 8.30 -4.20 -3.68
N ALA A 234 7.48 -5.23 -3.50
CA ALA A 234 6.96 -6.09 -4.57
C ALA A 234 5.48 -6.38 -4.31
N THR A 235 4.68 -6.53 -5.35
CA THR A 235 3.23 -6.66 -5.28
C THR A 235 2.80 -8.06 -5.73
N ARG A 236 1.74 -8.62 -5.13
CA ARG A 236 1.10 -9.85 -5.61
C ARG A 236 0.47 -9.61 -6.99
N ALA A 237 0.53 -10.59 -7.88
CA ALA A 237 0.13 -10.49 -9.28
C ALA A 237 -0.53 -11.80 -9.77
N PHE A 238 -1.58 -12.24 -9.09
CA PHE A 238 -2.25 -13.50 -9.39
C PHE A 238 -2.99 -13.50 -10.75
N PRO A 239 -2.96 -14.63 -11.47
CA PRO A 239 -3.49 -14.76 -12.82
C PRO A 239 -5.03 -14.79 -12.85
N PRO A 240 -5.63 -14.72 -14.06
CA PRO A 240 -7.01 -15.15 -14.27
C PRO A 240 -7.28 -16.54 -13.65
N GLY A 241 -8.48 -16.75 -13.14
CA GLY A 241 -8.94 -18.02 -12.56
C GLY A 241 -8.49 -18.28 -11.12
N ASN A 242 -7.59 -17.47 -10.57
CA ASN A 242 -7.15 -17.62 -9.18
C ASN A 242 -8.29 -17.25 -8.20
N ALA A 243 -8.59 -18.13 -7.25
CA ALA A 243 -9.71 -17.99 -6.32
C ALA A 243 -9.60 -16.80 -5.34
N LEU A 244 -8.40 -16.22 -5.17
CA LEU A 244 -8.16 -15.06 -4.30
C LEU A 244 -8.26 -13.72 -5.06
N VAL A 245 -8.56 -13.75 -6.36
CA VAL A 245 -8.87 -12.57 -7.16
C VAL A 245 -10.37 -12.26 -7.00
N PRO A 246 -10.77 -10.97 -6.87
CA PRO A 246 -12.19 -10.60 -6.79
C PRO A 246 -13.00 -11.22 -7.93
N LYS A 247 -14.26 -11.59 -7.65
CA LYS A 247 -15.11 -12.31 -8.59
C LYS A 247 -15.24 -11.61 -9.94
N ASP A 248 -15.38 -10.29 -9.92
CA ASP A 248 -15.56 -9.49 -11.14
C ASP A 248 -14.27 -9.38 -11.96
N TYR A 249 -13.12 -9.68 -11.35
CA TYR A 249 -11.80 -9.66 -11.98
C TYR A 249 -11.25 -11.07 -12.27
N ILE A 250 -11.93 -12.13 -11.81
CA ILE A 250 -11.41 -13.50 -11.89
C ILE A 250 -11.12 -13.91 -13.34
N GLY A 251 -11.90 -13.45 -14.31
CA GLY A 251 -11.68 -13.76 -15.73
C GLY A 251 -10.47 -13.06 -16.36
N ILE A 252 -9.95 -12.01 -15.72
CA ILE A 252 -8.90 -11.12 -16.25
C ILE A 252 -7.60 -11.20 -15.46
N GLY A 253 -7.69 -11.56 -14.18
CA GLY A 253 -6.57 -11.60 -13.23
C GLY A 253 -6.57 -10.43 -12.27
N GLN A 254 -5.68 -10.49 -11.28
CA GLN A 254 -5.62 -9.48 -10.21
C GLN A 254 -5.18 -8.12 -10.76
N PRO A 255 -5.85 -7.01 -10.40
CA PRO A 255 -5.28 -5.69 -10.59
C PRO A 255 -3.95 -5.55 -9.83
N VAL A 256 -2.97 -4.95 -10.48
CA VAL A 256 -1.67 -4.62 -9.88
C VAL A 256 -1.46 -3.13 -10.02
N LEU A 257 -1.29 -2.46 -8.88
CA LEU A 257 -1.14 -1.01 -8.82
C LEU A 257 0.33 -0.65 -8.65
N ILE A 258 0.87 0.09 -9.61
CA ILE A 258 2.26 0.53 -9.65
C ILE A 258 2.31 2.05 -9.47
N PRO A 259 2.41 2.57 -8.23
CA PRO A 259 2.65 3.98 -8.02
C PRO A 259 3.95 4.45 -8.67
N GLY A 260 3.85 5.59 -9.36
CA GLY A 260 4.99 6.36 -9.81
C GLY A 260 5.71 7.09 -8.65
N SER A 261 6.58 8.00 -9.05
CA SER A 261 7.11 9.07 -8.19
C SER A 261 6.43 10.40 -8.52
N MET A 262 6.58 11.41 -7.65
CA MET A 262 5.93 12.71 -7.78
C MET A 262 6.13 13.33 -9.18
N GLY A 263 5.06 13.38 -9.98
CA GLY A 263 5.10 13.93 -11.34
C GLY A 263 5.65 13.00 -12.42
N SER A 264 5.62 11.69 -12.18
CA SER A 264 5.79 10.62 -13.17
C SER A 264 4.52 9.76 -13.22
N SER A 265 4.37 8.93 -14.24
CA SER A 265 3.17 8.11 -14.41
C SER A 265 3.08 6.96 -13.39
N SER A 266 1.88 6.70 -12.91
CA SER A 266 1.47 5.46 -12.25
C SER A 266 0.85 4.49 -13.27
N TRP A 267 0.80 3.21 -12.96
CA TRP A 267 0.25 2.17 -13.85
C TRP A 267 -0.71 1.23 -13.13
N VAL A 268 -1.74 0.80 -13.85
CA VAL A 268 -2.58 -0.35 -13.48
C VAL A 268 -2.23 -1.48 -14.44
N LEU A 269 -1.78 -2.61 -13.91
CA LEU A 269 -1.46 -3.82 -14.66
C LEU A 269 -2.42 -4.95 -14.23
N ARG A 270 -2.30 -6.11 -14.88
CA ARG A 270 -2.97 -7.34 -14.45
C ARG A 270 -1.96 -8.43 -14.12
N GLY A 271 -2.31 -9.29 -13.16
CA GLY A 271 -1.56 -10.50 -12.88
C GLY A 271 -1.66 -11.52 -14.01
N THR A 272 -0.65 -12.39 -14.12
CA THR A 272 -0.50 -13.32 -15.25
C THR A 272 0.03 -14.68 -14.79
N GLU A 273 -0.14 -15.70 -15.62
CA GLU A 273 0.35 -17.06 -15.33
C GLU A 273 1.89 -17.10 -15.33
N GLU A 274 2.53 -16.29 -16.17
CA GLU A 274 3.98 -16.16 -16.20
C GLU A 274 4.52 -15.73 -14.83
N ALA A 275 3.83 -14.82 -14.13
CA ALA A 275 4.21 -14.40 -12.78
C ALA A 275 4.16 -15.57 -11.78
N MET A 276 3.19 -16.48 -11.89
CA MET A 276 3.12 -17.67 -11.04
C MET A 276 4.37 -18.55 -11.21
N SER A 277 4.81 -18.73 -12.45
CA SER A 277 5.97 -19.57 -12.77
C SER A 277 7.32 -18.93 -12.47
N LEU A 278 7.46 -17.61 -12.64
CA LEU A 278 8.75 -16.91 -12.58
C LEU A 278 9.04 -16.27 -11.21
N SER A 279 8.01 -15.88 -10.48
CA SER A 279 8.15 -14.95 -9.35
C SER A 279 7.18 -15.20 -8.21
N PHE A 280 6.66 -16.43 -8.07
CA PHE A 280 5.67 -16.77 -7.04
C PHE A 280 4.46 -15.83 -7.08
N GLY A 281 3.95 -15.55 -8.29
CA GLY A 281 2.82 -14.65 -8.50
C GLY A 281 3.13 -13.23 -8.04
N SER A 282 4.32 -12.71 -8.32
CA SER A 282 4.75 -11.38 -7.85
C SER A 282 5.25 -10.50 -8.99
N THR A 283 5.16 -9.19 -8.80
CA THR A 283 5.73 -8.19 -9.70
C THR A 283 6.26 -6.99 -8.94
N ALA A 284 6.80 -6.00 -9.65
CA ALA A 284 7.28 -4.76 -9.06
C ALA A 284 6.16 -4.02 -8.32
N HIS A 285 6.53 -3.11 -7.42
CA HIS A 285 5.59 -2.19 -6.77
C HIS A 285 5.69 -0.77 -7.32
N GLY A 286 6.86 -0.27 -7.74
CA GLY A 286 6.99 1.12 -8.15
C GLY A 286 8.35 1.45 -8.76
N ALA A 287 8.56 2.72 -9.08
CA ALA A 287 9.79 3.19 -9.73
C ALA A 287 11.07 3.00 -8.89
N GLY A 288 10.95 2.76 -7.58
CA GLY A 288 12.06 2.73 -6.63
C GLY A 288 12.71 4.10 -6.45
N ARG A 289 13.70 4.19 -5.55
CA ARG A 289 14.46 5.43 -5.29
C ARG A 289 15.88 5.26 -5.80
N PHE A 290 16.39 6.24 -6.54
CA PHE A 290 17.77 6.25 -7.02
C PHE A 290 18.70 6.99 -6.04
N MET A 291 18.20 8.04 -5.38
CA MET A 291 18.94 8.83 -4.40
C MET A 291 18.40 8.64 -2.97
N SER A 292 19.29 8.72 -1.98
CA SER A 292 18.87 8.80 -0.57
C SER A 292 18.10 10.09 -0.32
N ARG A 293 17.24 10.12 0.72
CA ARG A 293 16.47 11.34 1.07
C ARG A 293 17.41 12.50 1.36
N THR A 294 18.47 12.23 2.11
CA THR A 294 19.51 13.21 2.44
C THR A 294 20.19 13.78 1.20
N ALA A 295 20.49 12.95 0.19
CA ALA A 295 21.06 13.41 -1.07
C ALA A 295 20.06 14.26 -1.87
N ALA A 296 18.80 13.83 -1.94
CA ALA A 296 17.74 14.57 -2.64
C ALA A 296 17.50 15.96 -2.02
N ILE A 297 17.42 16.07 -0.70
CA ILE A 297 17.28 17.35 0.02
C ILE A 297 18.42 18.32 -0.32
N LYS A 298 19.65 17.81 -0.38
CA LYS A 298 20.83 18.63 -0.70
C LYS A 298 20.83 19.09 -2.15
N LYS A 299 20.27 18.29 -3.05
CA LYS A 299 20.30 18.54 -4.50
C LYS A 299 19.12 19.37 -5.00
N PHE A 300 17.93 19.18 -4.42
CA PHE A 300 16.69 19.75 -4.92
C PHE A 300 16.07 20.71 -3.92
N TRP A 301 15.80 21.94 -4.38
CA TRP A 301 15.06 22.92 -3.60
C TRP A 301 13.56 22.75 -3.82
N GLY A 302 12.80 22.50 -2.75
CA GLY A 302 11.41 22.06 -2.87
C GLY A 302 10.49 23.06 -3.57
N SER A 303 10.76 24.37 -3.45
CA SER A 303 9.98 25.39 -4.18
C SER A 303 10.21 25.32 -5.69
N ASP A 304 11.41 24.93 -6.13
CA ASP A 304 11.75 24.84 -7.55
C ASP A 304 11.15 23.58 -8.16
N VAL A 305 11.19 22.47 -7.42
CA VAL A 305 10.48 21.23 -7.78
C VAL A 305 8.98 21.50 -7.92
N LYS A 306 8.39 22.18 -6.94
CA LYS A 306 6.97 22.57 -6.98
C LYS A 306 6.65 23.43 -8.21
N LYS A 307 7.40 24.51 -8.45
CA LYS A 307 7.21 25.38 -9.63
C LYS A 307 7.35 24.60 -10.94
N LYS A 308 8.29 23.66 -11.03
CA LYS A 308 8.48 22.82 -12.22
C LYS A 308 7.29 21.88 -12.46
N LEU A 309 6.71 21.33 -11.40
CA LEU A 309 5.50 20.51 -11.49
C LEU A 309 4.28 21.35 -11.89
N GLU A 310 4.12 22.52 -11.28
CA GLU A 310 3.04 23.47 -11.63
C GLU A 310 3.15 23.92 -13.09
N GLY A 311 4.37 24.16 -13.60
CA GLY A 311 4.62 24.46 -15.01
C GLY A 311 4.27 23.32 -15.98
N ARG A 312 4.06 22.09 -15.47
CA ARG A 312 3.55 20.93 -16.22
C ARG A 312 2.05 20.69 -15.99
N GLY A 313 1.37 21.59 -15.27
CA GLY A 313 -0.04 21.43 -14.89
C GLY A 313 -0.28 20.53 -13.68
N ILE A 314 0.76 20.15 -12.93
CA ILE A 314 0.66 19.27 -11.77
C ILE A 314 0.70 20.11 -10.49
N LEU A 315 -0.44 20.18 -9.80
CA LEU A 315 -0.56 20.92 -8.54
C LEU A 315 -0.14 20.05 -7.35
N VAL A 316 0.73 20.59 -6.49
CA VAL A 316 1.26 19.85 -5.32
C VAL A 316 0.98 20.59 -4.02
N LYS A 317 0.49 19.84 -3.02
CA LYS A 317 0.44 20.24 -1.62
C LYS A 317 1.16 19.24 -0.75
N ALA A 318 1.96 19.75 0.18
CA ALA A 318 2.69 18.94 1.16
C ALA A 318 2.66 19.63 2.53
N ALA A 319 2.70 18.85 3.60
CA ALA A 319 2.76 19.35 4.98
C ALA A 319 4.04 20.16 5.25
N ASN A 320 5.13 19.85 4.53
CA ASN A 320 6.38 20.58 4.61
C ASN A 320 7.04 20.60 3.22
N ILE A 321 7.56 21.76 2.82
CA ILE A 321 8.27 21.94 1.54
C ILE A 321 9.47 20.98 1.39
N LYS A 322 10.09 20.58 2.51
CA LYS A 322 11.19 19.62 2.53
C LYS A 322 10.79 18.24 2.00
N VAL A 323 9.54 17.82 2.20
CA VAL A 323 9.03 16.55 1.64
C VAL A 323 9.04 16.58 0.12
N ILE A 324 8.76 17.73 -0.49
CA ILE A 324 8.84 17.91 -1.95
C ILE A 324 10.29 17.74 -2.43
N SER A 325 11.28 18.19 -1.66
CA SER A 325 12.70 17.92 -1.96
C SER A 325 13.08 16.45 -1.82
N GLU A 326 12.60 15.78 -0.76
CA GLU A 326 12.92 14.38 -0.45
C GLU A 326 12.42 13.39 -1.50
N GLU A 327 11.27 13.69 -2.09
CA GLU A 327 10.55 12.86 -3.05
C GLU A 327 10.59 13.45 -4.47
N ALA A 328 11.52 14.39 -4.73
CA ALA A 328 11.73 14.96 -6.04
C ALA A 328 12.13 13.87 -7.06
N PRO A 329 11.69 13.98 -8.33
CA PRO A 329 12.12 13.08 -9.40
C PRO A 329 13.65 13.05 -9.52
N ASP A 330 14.25 11.93 -9.12
CA ASP A 330 15.69 11.78 -8.97
C ASP A 330 16.34 11.07 -10.16
N ARG A 331 15.56 10.36 -10.98
CA ARG A 331 16.04 9.76 -12.21
C ARG A 331 16.12 10.79 -13.36
N PRO A 332 17.17 10.75 -14.19
CA PRO A 332 17.13 11.40 -15.49
C PRO A 332 15.92 10.88 -16.26
N ALA A 333 15.24 11.74 -17.01
CA ALA A 333 14.21 11.28 -17.93
C ALA A 333 14.81 10.16 -18.80
N ALA A 334 14.20 8.98 -18.81
CA ALA A 334 14.60 7.94 -19.73
C ALA A 334 14.58 8.56 -21.15
N PRO A 335 15.61 8.33 -21.99
CA PRO A 335 15.52 8.75 -23.39
C PRO A 335 14.20 8.17 -23.94
N ARG A 336 13.37 9.02 -24.57
CA ARG A 336 12.10 8.60 -25.18
C ARG A 336 12.38 7.32 -25.98
N SER A 337 11.93 6.17 -25.49
CA SER A 337 12.18 4.91 -26.18
C SER A 337 11.43 4.99 -27.51
N ARG A 338 12.19 5.02 -28.61
CA ARG A 338 11.63 4.98 -29.97
C ARG A 338 11.09 3.60 -30.35
N HIS A 339 11.13 2.63 -29.44
CA HIS A 339 10.74 1.25 -29.70
C HIS A 339 9.83 0.71 -28.60
N ALA A 340 8.55 1.08 -28.70
CA ALA A 340 7.43 0.23 -28.34
C ALA A 340 6.41 0.43 -29.46
N ARG A 341 6.58 -0.33 -30.54
CA ARG A 341 5.59 -0.53 -31.60
C ARG A 341 5.00 -1.91 -31.42
#